data_AF-A0A7W6IK79-F1
#
_entry.id   AF-A0A7W6IK79-F1
#
_cell.length_a   1.000
_cell.length_b   1.000
_cell.length_c   1.000
_cell.angle_alpha   90.00
_cell.angle_beta   90.00
_cell.angle_gamma   90.00
#
_symmetry.space_group_name_H-M   'P 1'
#
loop_
_entity.id
_entity.type
_entity.pdbx_description
1 polymer ?
#
loop_
_entity_poly.entity_id
_entity_poly.type
_entity_poly.pdbx_seq_one_letter_code
_entity_poly.pdbx_strand_id
1 'polypeptide(L)' 'MQVNVFISDQKDGKAPQLLVLPMGPEAVIPRHLQHQEWRHFATTMTDDKLLGAPSPEIEAAIARDRYALVSPTG' A
#
# COMPACT_ATOMS: atom_id res chain seq x y z
N MET A 1 3.02 -6.75 11.09
CA MET A 1 2.77 -7.82 10.09
C MET A 1 3.68 -7.64 8.85
N GLN A 2 4.06 -8.68 8.11
CA GLN A 2 4.79 -8.53 6.83
C GLN A 2 3.81 -8.23 5.67
N VAL A 3 4.17 -7.28 4.81
CA VAL A 3 3.31 -6.75 3.73
C VAL A 3 4.10 -6.51 2.44
N ASN A 4 3.43 -6.57 1.30
CA ASN A 4 3.94 -6.08 0.03
C ASN A 4 3.49 -4.64 -0.19
N VAL A 5 4.44 -3.81 -0.60
CA VAL A 5 4.22 -2.39 -0.87
C VAL A 5 4.39 -2.16 -2.35
N PHE A 6 3.40 -1.53 -2.95
CA PHE A 6 3.40 -1.12 -4.34
C PHE A 6 3.32 0.40 -4.41
N ILE A 7 4.02 1.00 -5.35
CA ILE A 7 3.97 2.44 -5.59
C ILE A 7 3.25 2.71 -6.90
N SER A 8 2.36 3.71 -6.88
CA SER A 8 1.71 4.18 -8.10
C SER A 8 2.70 4.98 -8.94
N ASP A 9 2.47 5.00 -10.25
CA ASP A 9 3.18 5.98 -11.07
C ASP A 9 2.74 7.41 -10.74
N GLN A 10 3.63 8.39 -10.88
CA GLN A 10 3.27 9.80 -10.75
C GLN A 10 2.54 10.23 -12.03
N LYS A 11 1.21 10.33 -11.95
CA LYS A 11 0.40 10.95 -13.02
C LYS A 11 -0.12 12.32 -12.59
N ASP A 12 -0.05 13.26 -13.53
CA ASP A 12 -0.67 14.58 -13.45
C ASP A 12 -0.28 15.42 -12.21
N GLY A 13 1.00 15.37 -11.82
CA GLY A 13 1.53 16.18 -10.71
C GLY A 13 1.04 15.75 -9.31
N LYS A 14 0.35 14.61 -9.19
CA LYS A 14 -0.02 14.02 -7.90
C LYS A 14 1.17 13.28 -7.30
N ALA A 15 1.32 13.39 -5.97
CA ALA A 15 2.28 12.57 -5.24
C ALA A 15 1.99 11.08 -5.47
N PRO A 16 3.03 10.24 -5.58
CA PRO A 16 2.82 8.80 -5.73
C PRO A 16 2.12 8.28 -4.48
N GLN A 17 1.30 7.25 -4.63
CA GLN A 17 0.63 6.58 -3.51
C GLN A 17 1.29 5.23 -3.27
N LEU A 18 1.30 4.80 -2.01
CA LEU A 18 1.73 3.47 -1.61
C LEU A 18 0.49 2.61 -1.33
N LEU A 19 0.36 1.53 -2.09
CA LEU A 19 -0.61 0.47 -1.85
C LEU A 19 0.06 -0.64 -1.06
N VAL A 20 -0.46 -0.91 0.12
CA VAL A 20 0.01 -1.95 1.02
C VAL A 20 -0.96 -3.12 0.96
N LEU A 21 -0.44 -4.29 0.61
CA LEU A 21 -1.18 -5.53 0.56
C LEU A 21 -0.61 -6.54 1.57
N PRO A 22 -1.47 -7.33 2.24
CA PRO A 22 -0.99 -8.43 3.07
C PRO A 22 -0.22 -9.47 2.23
N MET A 23 0.50 -10.35 2.89
CA MET A 23 1.08 -11.52 2.22
C MET A 23 0.00 -12.59 2.04
N GLY A 24 -0.15 -13.14 0.84
CA GLY A 24 -1.06 -14.27 0.60
C GLY A 24 -1.77 -14.21 -0.76
N PRO A 25 -2.40 -15.31 -1.19
CA PRO A 25 -3.15 -15.37 -2.46
C PRO A 25 -4.39 -14.46 -2.49
N GLU A 26 -4.92 -14.07 -1.33
CA GLU A 26 -6.01 -13.12 -1.19
C GLU A 26 -5.60 -11.65 -1.40
N ALA A 27 -4.29 -11.39 -1.46
CA ALA A 27 -3.71 -10.07 -1.60
C ALA A 27 -3.78 -9.59 -3.05
N VAL A 28 -4.95 -9.07 -3.43
CA VAL A 28 -5.24 -8.64 -4.80
C VAL A 28 -5.48 -7.13 -4.81
N ILE A 29 -4.92 -6.44 -5.80
CA ILE A 29 -5.20 -5.02 -6.04
C ILE A 29 -6.71 -4.85 -6.33
N PRO A 30 -7.45 -4.04 -5.55
CA PRO A 30 -8.88 -3.83 -5.75
C PRO A 30 -9.21 -3.31 -7.15
N ARG A 31 -10.37 -3.70 -7.70
CA ARG A 31 -10.81 -3.31 -9.07
C ARG A 31 -10.76 -1.81 -9.31
N HIS A 32 -11.19 -1.01 -8.33
CA HIS A 32 -11.18 0.45 -8.44
C HIS A 32 -9.79 1.05 -8.39
N LEU A 33 -8.73 0.27 -8.08
CA LEU A 33 -7.32 0.69 -8.13
C LEU A 33 -6.57 0.07 -9.32
N GLN A 34 -7.17 -0.82 -10.10
CA GLN A 34 -6.52 -1.44 -11.27
C GLN A 34 -6.43 -0.52 -12.50
N HIS A 35 -7.05 0.66 -12.45
CA HIS A 35 -7.01 1.65 -13.53
C HIS A 35 -5.67 2.43 -13.58
N GLN A 36 -4.83 2.29 -12.56
CA GLN A 36 -3.49 2.88 -12.49
C GLN A 36 -2.44 1.77 -12.44
N GLU A 37 -1.24 2.08 -12.94
CA GLU A 37 -0.11 1.16 -12.87
C GLU A 37 0.50 1.15 -11.47
N TRP A 38 0.73 -0.06 -10.97
CA TRP A 38 1.36 -0.32 -9.67
C TRP A 38 2.65 -1.08 -9.88
N ARG A 39 3.73 -0.58 -9.30
CA ARG A 39 5.03 -1.25 -9.32
C ARG A 39 5.35 -1.75 -7.92
N HIS A 40 5.82 -2.99 -7.82
CA HIS A 40 6.35 -3.47 -6.54
C HIS A 40 7.50 -2.56 -6.11
N PHE A 41 7.43 -2.10 -4.87
CA PHE A 41 8.40 -1.18 -4.29
C PHE A 41 9.24 -1.88 -3.22
N ALA A 42 8.59 -2.56 -2.28
CA ALA A 42 9.27 -3.28 -1.20
C ALA A 42 8.38 -4.37 -0.60
N THR A 43 8.99 -5.31 0.11
CA THR A 43 8.30 -6.18 1.05
C THR A 43 8.88 -5.89 2.42
N THR A 44 8.06 -5.38 3.34
CA THR A 44 8.53 -4.92 4.66
C THR A 44 7.50 -5.20 5.75
N MET A 45 7.79 -4.78 6.98
CA MET A 45 6.89 -4.84 8.12
C MET A 45 6.01 -3.59 8.19
N THR A 46 4.79 -3.72 8.73
CA THR A 46 3.84 -2.62 8.89
C THR A 46 4.30 -1.49 9.82
N ASP A 47 5.31 -1.74 10.64
CA ASP A 47 5.95 -0.74 11.52
C ASP A 47 7.17 -0.07 10.87
N ASP A 48 7.45 -0.38 9.60
CA ASP A 48 8.49 0.31 8.83
C ASP A 48 8.09 1.76 8.55
N LYS A 49 9.02 2.67 8.82
CA LYS A 49 8.86 4.11 8.59
C LYS A 49 8.60 4.45 7.13
N LEU A 50 8.98 3.57 6.20
CA LEU A 50 8.71 3.69 4.77
C LEU A 50 7.22 3.92 4.48
N LEU A 51 6.33 3.32 5.27
CA LEU A 51 4.88 3.39 5.02
C LEU A 51 4.27 4.75 5.38
N GLY A 52 5.00 5.59 6.12
CA GLY A 52 4.54 6.95 6.47
C GLY A 52 3.25 6.99 7.30
N ALA A 53 2.82 5.86 7.86
CA ALA A 53 1.60 5.72 8.66
C ALA A 53 1.83 4.77 9.85
N PRO A 54 1.10 4.95 10.96
CA PRO A 54 1.19 4.04 12.11
C PRO A 54 0.77 2.61 11.75
N SER A 55 1.57 1.61 12.16
CA SER A 55 1.26 0.18 11.95
C SER A 55 -0.19 -0.20 12.33
N PRO A 56 -0.76 0.25 13.47
CA PRO A 56 -2.13 -0.10 13.82
C PRO A 56 -3.18 0.38 12.81
N GLU A 57 -2.95 1.53 12.16
CA GLU A 57 -3.86 2.06 11.15
C GLU A 57 -3.79 1.25 9.85
N ILE A 58 -2.57 0.84 9.46
CA ILE A 58 -2.34 -0.01 8.29
C ILE A 58 -2.98 -1.38 8.49
N GLU A 59 -2.76 -1.99 9.65
CA GLU A 59 -3.35 -3.29 9.98
C GLU A 59 -4.88 -3.22 10.06
N ALA A 60 -5.45 -2.15 10.63
CA ALA A 60 -6.89 -1.94 10.66
C ALA A 60 -7.49 -1.74 9.26
N ALA A 61 -6.82 -0.98 8.39
CA ALA A 61 -7.23 -0.80 7.00
C ALA A 61 -7.18 -2.12 6.23
N ILE A 62 -6.11 -2.91 6.37
CA ILE A 62 -6.00 -4.24 5.74
C ILE A 62 -7.09 -5.18 6.28
N ALA A 63 -7.39 -5.15 7.57
CA ALA A 63 -8.44 -6.00 8.14
C ALA A 63 -9.84 -5.66 7.58
N ARG A 64 -10.13 -4.36 7.41
CA ARG A 64 -11.43 -3.86 6.92
C ARG A 64 -11.58 -3.97 5.40
N ASP A 65 -10.57 -3.51 4.67
CA ASP A 65 -10.64 -3.25 3.23
C ASP A 65 -9.80 -4.25 2.42
N ARG A 66 -9.04 -5.14 3.08
CA ARG A 66 -8.08 -6.11 2.49
C ARG A 66 -6.81 -5.47 1.90
N TYR A 67 -6.67 -4.15 2.01
CA TYR A 67 -5.49 -3.37 1.64
C TYR A 67 -5.40 -2.11 2.50
N ALA A 68 -4.26 -1.42 2.46
CA ALA A 68 -4.14 -0.04 2.93
C ALA A 68 -3.57 0.85 1.81
N LEU A 69 -4.03 2.10 1.76
CA LEU A 69 -3.52 3.11 0.84
C LEU A 69 -2.94 4.25 1.67
N VAL A 70 -1.64 4.47 1.55
CA VAL A 70 -0.91 5.48 2.32
C VAL A 70 -0.22 6.45 1.37
N SER A 71 -0.18 7.71 1.76
CA SER A 71 0.61 8.71 1.04
C SER A 71 2.02 8.67 1.62
N PRO A 72 3.07 8.52 0.80
CA PRO A 72 4.44 8.61 1.27
C PRO A 72 4.66 10.02 1.85
N THR A 73 4.88 10.09 3.15
CA THR A 73 5.38 11.30 3.78
C THR A 73 6.88 11.34 3.53
N GLY A 74 7.29 12.17 2.57
CA GLY A 74 8.70 12.51 2.37
C GLY A 74 9.26 13.30 3.54
#